data_AF-A0A7C1XPV1-F1
#
_entry.id   AF-A0A7C1XPV1-F1
#
_cell.length_a   1.000
_cell.length_b   1.000
_cell.length_c   1.000
_cell.angle_alpha   90.00
_cell.angle_beta   90.00
_cell.angle_gamma   90.00
#
_symmetry.space_group_name_H-M   'P 1'
#
loop_
_entity.id
_entity.type
_entity.pdbx_description
1 polymer ?
#
loop_
_entity_poly.entity_id
_entity_poly.type
_entity_poly.pdbx_seq_one_letter_code
_entity_poly.pdbx_strand_id
1 'polypeptide(L)'
;MTGIVCALLFVGLSYFINRRLSGDSFKVDVYLLIMHAVTLFCLAIFFEPIINRLYYYFVGEKLWQYQVMPVYGRDVSLLSPLLWSAYGMHIYFIEQTYLKHLPRFLRNRKSYALLHGLDAPLIFEVSGNLVFLLLIGKYYAYYLPGDLFHLTSVRVIPLYILCIFFGLLLLHWLEKQKRHWAIPGLIFSSGIGFLYLA
;
A
#
# COMPACT_ATOMS: atom_id res chain seq x y z
N MET A 1 -13.18 -10.34 -10.17
CA MET A 1 -12.71 -11.58 -9.53
C MET A 1 -11.21 -11.52 -9.21
N THR A 2 -10.33 -11.23 -10.17
CA THR A 2 -8.86 -11.19 -10.00
C THR A 2 -8.38 -10.30 -8.84
N GLY A 3 -8.89 -9.07 -8.71
CA GLY A 3 -8.49 -8.18 -7.61
C GLY A 3 -8.83 -8.72 -6.23
N ILE A 4 -9.97 -9.41 -6.07
CA ILE A 4 -10.36 -10.06 -4.81
C ILE A 4 -9.40 -11.21 -4.50
N VAL A 5 -9.12 -12.07 -5.49
CA VAL A 5 -8.17 -13.18 -5.33
C VAL A 5 -6.80 -12.66 -4.93
N CYS A 6 -6.29 -11.62 -5.61
CA CYS A 6 -5.01 -10.99 -5.30
C CYS A 6 -4.99 -10.44 -3.86
N ALA A 7 -6.01 -9.69 -3.46
CA ALA A 7 -6.11 -9.13 -2.12
C ALA A 7 -6.16 -10.22 -1.04
N LEU A 8 -6.99 -11.26 -1.23
CA LEU A 8 -7.13 -12.35 -0.27
C LEU A 8 -5.86 -13.20 -0.17
N LEU A 9 -5.22 -13.52 -1.29
CA LEU A 9 -3.94 -14.23 -1.31
C LEU A 9 -2.87 -13.43 -0.56
N PHE A 10 -2.74 -12.13 -0.85
CA PHE A 10 -1.73 -11.29 -0.23
C PHE A 10 -1.97 -11.12 1.28
N VAL A 11 -3.19 -10.80 1.70
CA VAL A 11 -3.56 -10.68 3.13
C VAL A 11 -3.38 -12.01 3.85
N GLY A 12 -3.83 -13.11 3.24
CA GLY A 12 -3.70 -14.45 3.82
C GLY A 12 -2.24 -14.84 4.04
N LEU A 13 -1.41 -14.73 2.99
CA LEU A 13 0.02 -15.02 3.09
C LEU A 13 0.72 -14.12 4.11
N SER A 14 0.45 -12.81 4.08
CA SER A 14 1.01 -11.86 5.06
C SER A 14 0.62 -12.24 6.48
N TYR A 15 -0.65 -12.55 6.73
CA TYR A 15 -1.14 -12.99 8.03
C TYR A 15 -0.41 -14.25 8.50
N PHE A 16 -0.36 -15.30 7.68
CA PHE A 16 0.26 -16.58 8.08
C PHE A 16 1.76 -16.44 8.33
N ILE A 17 2.48 -15.73 7.47
CA ILE A 17 3.92 -15.48 7.63
C ILE A 17 4.18 -14.70 8.92
N ASN A 18 3.50 -13.58 9.12
CA ASN A 18 3.72 -12.74 10.29
C ASN A 18 3.24 -13.41 11.59
N ARG A 19 2.14 -14.18 11.56
CA ARG A 19 1.71 -14.99 12.72
C ARG A 19 2.75 -16.03 13.10
N ARG A 20 3.40 -16.67 12.12
CA ARG A 20 4.46 -17.67 12.35
C ARG A 20 5.73 -17.02 12.90
N LEU A 21 6.16 -15.90 12.34
CA LEU A 21 7.36 -15.17 12.80
C LEU A 21 7.15 -14.55 14.19
N SER A 22 5.97 -13.98 14.44
CA SER A 22 5.64 -13.33 15.70
C SER A 22 5.22 -14.30 16.80
N GLY A 23 4.75 -15.51 16.47
CA GLY A 23 4.33 -16.48 17.48
C GLY A 23 3.25 -15.89 18.39
N ASP A 24 3.26 -16.21 19.67
CA ASP A 24 2.18 -15.85 20.61
C ASP A 24 2.05 -14.35 20.90
N SER A 25 3.04 -13.54 20.51
CA SER A 25 2.92 -12.07 20.58
C SER A 25 2.05 -11.48 19.49
N PHE A 26 1.74 -12.25 18.43
CA PHE A 26 0.90 -11.78 17.33
C PHE A 26 -0.56 -11.66 17.79
N LYS A 27 -1.09 -10.44 17.75
CA LYS A 27 -2.47 -10.16 18.13
C LYS A 27 -3.12 -9.29 17.06
N VAL A 28 -4.37 -9.59 16.74
CA VAL A 28 -5.15 -8.79 15.80
C VAL A 28 -6.15 -7.95 16.57
N ASP A 29 -5.88 -6.65 16.60
CA ASP A 29 -6.85 -5.63 16.96
C ASP A 29 -7.56 -5.18 15.68
N VAL A 30 -8.83 -5.56 15.56
CA VAL A 30 -9.65 -5.32 14.37
C VAL A 30 -9.78 -3.83 14.06
N TYR A 31 -9.85 -2.97 15.09
CA TYR A 31 -9.96 -1.53 14.88
C TYR A 31 -8.68 -0.98 14.24
N LEU A 32 -7.51 -1.35 14.76
CA LEU A 32 -6.23 -0.89 14.23
C LEU A 32 -5.95 -1.48 12.84
N LEU A 33 -6.29 -2.75 12.62
CA LEU A 33 -6.19 -3.40 11.31
C LEU A 33 -7.00 -2.63 10.25
N ILE A 34 -8.26 -2.33 10.54
CA ILE A 34 -9.12 -1.56 9.64
C ILE A 34 -8.58 -0.14 9.46
N MET A 35 -8.10 0.49 10.54
CA MET A 35 -7.51 1.84 10.47
C MET A 35 -6.34 1.90 9.49
N HIS A 36 -5.44 0.92 9.52
CA HIS A 36 -4.32 0.82 8.58
C HIS A 36 -4.83 0.65 7.15
N ALA A 37 -5.77 -0.30 6.95
CA ALA A 37 -6.34 -0.59 5.64
C ALA A 37 -6.94 0.65 4.98
N VAL A 38 -7.84 1.34 5.68
CA VAL A 38 -8.56 2.51 5.12
C VAL A 38 -7.68 3.73 4.98
N THR A 39 -6.74 3.94 5.90
CA THR A 39 -5.79 5.06 5.82
C THR A 39 -4.90 4.89 4.59
N LEU A 40 -4.32 3.71 4.40
CA LEU A 40 -3.43 3.49 3.27
C LEU A 40 -4.16 3.56 1.92
N PHE A 41 -5.38 3.01 1.84
CA PHE A 41 -6.24 3.19 0.68
C PHE A 41 -6.48 4.68 0.37
N CYS A 42 -6.90 5.47 1.36
CA CYS A 42 -7.18 6.88 1.16
C CYS A 42 -5.92 7.65 0.72
N LEU A 43 -4.78 7.36 1.35
CA LEU A 43 -3.50 7.99 1.00
C LEU A 43 -3.07 7.64 -0.42
N ALA A 44 -3.21 6.38 -0.84
CA ALA A 44 -2.85 5.95 -2.19
C ALA A 44 -3.70 6.69 -3.24
N ILE A 45 -5.03 6.70 -3.09
CA ILE A 45 -5.91 7.41 -4.03
C ILE A 45 -5.60 8.90 -4.10
N PHE A 46 -5.23 9.52 -2.99
CA PHE A 46 -4.89 10.94 -2.96
C PHE A 46 -3.52 11.22 -3.59
N PHE A 47 -2.49 10.45 -3.23
CA PHE A 47 -1.11 10.75 -3.63
C PHE A 47 -0.73 10.19 -4.99
N GLU A 48 -1.29 9.07 -5.43
CA GLU A 48 -0.94 8.44 -6.71
C GLU A 48 -1.10 9.40 -7.90
N PRO A 49 -2.26 10.07 -8.10
CA PRO A 49 -2.41 11.03 -9.20
C PRO A 49 -1.44 12.21 -9.09
N ILE A 50 -1.21 12.71 -7.86
CA ILE A 50 -0.33 13.86 -7.63
C ILE A 50 1.11 13.49 -8.01
N ILE A 51 1.61 12.36 -7.49
CA ILE A 51 2.97 11.90 -7.74
C ILE A 51 3.18 11.63 -9.22
N ASN A 52 2.25 10.92 -9.87
CA ASN A 52 2.42 10.55 -11.27
C ASN A 52 2.39 11.79 -12.18
N ARG A 53 1.56 12.78 -11.88
CA ARG A 53 1.52 14.07 -12.61
C ARG A 53 2.76 14.92 -12.37
N LEU A 54 3.23 15.03 -11.12
CA LEU A 54 4.46 15.74 -10.80
C LEU A 54 5.65 15.07 -11.49
N TYR A 55 5.73 13.75 -11.45
CA TYR A 55 6.79 13.00 -12.13
C TYR A 55 6.76 13.24 -13.64
N TYR A 56 5.58 13.16 -14.27
CA TYR A 56 5.42 13.49 -15.69
C TYR A 56 5.84 14.93 -16.01
N TYR A 57 5.50 15.90 -15.17
CA TYR A 57 5.89 17.29 -15.37
C TYR A 57 7.41 17.48 -15.36
N PHE A 58 8.14 16.79 -14.48
CA PHE A 58 9.59 16.94 -14.37
C PHE A 58 10.40 16.03 -15.31
N VAL A 59 9.88 14.85 -15.65
CA VAL A 59 10.63 13.81 -16.38
C VAL A 59 10.13 13.62 -17.82
N GLY A 60 8.90 14.06 -18.13
CA GLY A 60 8.28 13.91 -19.45
C GLY A 60 7.62 12.55 -19.70
N GLU A 61 7.67 11.62 -18.73
CA GLU A 61 6.98 10.33 -18.77
C GLU A 61 6.28 10.05 -17.43
N LYS A 62 5.17 9.30 -17.44
CA LYS A 62 4.54 8.83 -16.21
C LYS A 62 5.43 7.78 -15.55
N LEU A 63 5.35 7.63 -14.24
CA LEU A 63 6.11 6.61 -13.53
C LEU A 63 5.46 5.23 -13.67
N TRP A 64 4.13 5.18 -13.57
CA TRP A 64 3.33 3.98 -13.83
C TRP A 64 2.02 4.31 -14.56
N GLN A 65 1.37 3.27 -15.07
CA GLN A 65 0.01 3.31 -15.59
C GLN A 65 -0.75 2.05 -15.18
N TYR A 66 -1.90 2.23 -14.54
CA TYR A 66 -2.82 1.14 -14.30
C TYR A 66 -3.43 0.63 -15.61
N GLN A 67 -3.46 -0.70 -15.80
CA GLN A 67 -4.01 -1.33 -17.01
C GLN A 67 -5.32 -2.07 -16.76
N VAL A 68 -5.68 -2.29 -15.50
CA VAL A 68 -6.91 -2.99 -15.10
C VAL A 68 -7.83 -2.02 -14.37
N MET A 69 -9.03 -1.81 -14.96
CA MET A 69 -10.03 -0.84 -14.49
C MET A 69 -9.43 0.55 -14.18
N PRO A 70 -8.66 1.15 -15.11
CA PRO A 70 -8.01 2.42 -14.85
C PRO A 70 -9.00 3.59 -14.81
N VAL A 71 -8.68 4.59 -14.00
CA VAL A 71 -9.35 5.90 -13.96
C VAL A 71 -8.28 7.02 -13.91
N TYR A 72 -8.69 8.28 -14.02
CA TYR A 72 -7.82 9.46 -13.97
C TYR A 72 -6.60 9.38 -14.88
N GLY A 73 -6.83 9.10 -16.18
CA GLY A 73 -5.73 8.98 -17.14
C GLY A 73 -4.78 7.83 -16.81
N ARG A 74 -5.27 6.78 -16.17
CA ARG A 74 -4.54 5.58 -15.71
C ARG A 74 -3.62 5.80 -14.50
N ASP A 75 -3.83 6.87 -13.74
CA ASP A 75 -3.05 7.15 -12.53
C ASP A 75 -3.45 6.27 -11.35
N VAL A 76 -4.72 5.83 -11.28
CA VAL A 76 -5.24 4.90 -10.26
C VAL A 76 -6.20 3.88 -10.89
N SER A 77 -6.63 2.89 -10.11
CA SER A 77 -7.58 1.84 -10.53
C SER A 77 -8.82 1.79 -9.64
N LEU A 78 -9.96 1.37 -10.20
CA LEU A 78 -11.15 1.06 -9.40
C LEU A 78 -10.94 -0.13 -8.44
N LEU A 79 -9.86 -0.90 -8.60
CA LEU A 79 -9.49 -1.99 -7.68
C LEU A 79 -8.68 -1.50 -6.47
N SER A 80 -8.27 -0.23 -6.46
CA SER A 80 -7.51 0.39 -5.37
C SER A 80 -8.11 0.21 -3.97
N PRO A 81 -9.45 0.28 -3.74
CA PRO A 81 -10.02 0.01 -2.42
C PRO A 81 -9.72 -1.39 -1.89
N LEU A 82 -9.55 -2.38 -2.76
CA LEU A 82 -9.21 -3.74 -2.35
C LEU A 82 -7.70 -3.89 -2.12
N LEU A 83 -6.90 -3.46 -3.09
CA LEU A 83 -5.47 -3.74 -3.11
C LEU A 83 -4.69 -2.86 -2.11
N TRP A 84 -4.98 -1.56 -2.06
CA TRP A 84 -4.33 -0.68 -1.08
C TRP A 84 -4.79 -0.96 0.35
N SER A 85 -6.03 -1.38 0.55
CA SER A 85 -6.50 -1.87 1.86
C SER A 85 -5.78 -3.14 2.27
N ALA A 86 -5.59 -4.09 1.35
CA ALA A 86 -4.83 -5.32 1.59
C ALA A 86 -3.38 -5.02 1.98
N TYR A 87 -2.74 -4.03 1.34
CA TYR A 87 -1.41 -3.59 1.73
C TYR A 87 -1.41 -2.89 3.11
N GLY A 88 -2.44 -2.11 3.44
CA GLY A 88 -2.58 -1.56 4.79
C GLY A 88 -2.70 -2.63 5.88
N MET A 89 -3.47 -3.69 5.61
CA MET A 89 -3.51 -4.85 6.51
C MET A 89 -2.15 -5.54 6.64
N HIS A 90 -1.40 -5.66 5.54
CA HIS A 90 -0.05 -6.20 5.57
C HIS A 90 0.89 -5.37 6.46
N ILE A 91 0.87 -4.04 6.34
CA ILE A 91 1.67 -3.14 7.19
C ILE A 91 1.36 -3.41 8.67
N TYR A 92 0.07 -3.49 9.02
CA TYR A 92 -0.34 -3.80 10.39
C TYR A 92 0.24 -5.14 10.90
N PHE A 93 0.30 -6.18 10.06
CA PHE A 93 0.87 -7.47 10.44
C PHE A 93 2.40 -7.44 10.55
N ILE A 94 3.08 -6.83 9.58
CA ILE A 94 4.55 -6.85 9.52
C ILE A 94 5.18 -5.94 10.58
N GLU A 95 4.52 -4.86 10.98
CA GLU A 95 5.01 -4.01 12.07
C GLU A 95 5.10 -4.76 13.41
N GLN A 96 4.21 -5.73 13.67
CA GLN A 96 4.31 -6.61 14.84
C GLN A 96 5.57 -7.49 14.78
N THR A 97 5.89 -8.00 13.58
CA THR A 97 7.13 -8.75 13.33
C THR A 97 8.35 -7.86 13.52
N TYR A 98 8.31 -6.61 13.04
CA TYR A 98 9.39 -5.63 13.27
C TYR A 98 9.60 -5.34 14.75
N LEU A 99 8.52 -5.14 15.52
CA LEU A 99 8.59 -4.90 16.96
C LEU A 99 9.25 -6.06 17.71
N LYS A 100 9.06 -7.30 17.25
CA LYS A 100 9.67 -8.48 17.86
C LYS A 100 11.14 -8.65 17.46
N HIS A 101 11.44 -8.57 16.16
CA HIS A 101 12.71 -9.04 15.59
C HIS A 101 13.72 -7.94 15.30
N LEU A 102 13.31 -6.70 15.05
CA LEU A 102 14.28 -5.63 14.80
C LEU A 102 15.01 -5.23 16.08
N PRO A 103 16.31 -4.90 16.03
CA PRO A 103 17.02 -4.26 17.13
C PRO A 103 16.35 -2.94 17.55
N ARG A 104 16.41 -2.60 18.84
CA ARG A 104 15.73 -1.41 19.40
C ARG A 104 16.11 -0.10 18.68
N PHE A 105 17.35 0.05 18.24
CA PHE A 105 17.79 1.26 17.53
C PHE A 105 17.16 1.41 16.13
N LEU A 106 16.70 0.32 15.50
CA LEU A 106 15.96 0.32 14.24
C LEU A 106 14.44 0.40 14.43
N ARG A 107 13.93 0.35 15.67
CA ARG A 107 12.49 0.50 15.97
C ARG A 107 12.10 1.97 16.01
N ASN A 108 12.31 2.66 14.90
CA ASN A 108 11.98 4.05 14.75
C ASN A 108 11.29 4.31 13.40
N ARG A 109 10.55 5.42 13.32
CA ARG A 109 9.73 5.76 12.16
C ARG A 109 10.53 5.85 10.85
N LYS A 110 11.76 6.36 10.89
CA LYS A 110 12.60 6.48 9.68
C LYS A 110 12.95 5.11 9.12
N SER A 111 13.28 4.17 10.00
CA SER A 111 13.60 2.79 9.63
C SER A 111 12.36 2.07 9.09
N TYR A 112 11.19 2.28 9.71
CA TYR A 112 9.94 1.68 9.23
C TYR A 112 9.56 2.25 7.86
N ALA A 113 9.68 3.57 7.66
CA ALA A 113 9.45 4.19 6.36
C ALA A 113 10.38 3.64 5.27
N LEU A 114 11.66 3.40 5.61
CA LEU A 114 12.61 2.76 4.69
C LEU A 114 12.19 1.32 4.36
N LEU A 115 11.91 0.50 5.38
CA LEU A 115 11.54 -0.90 5.20
C LEU A 115 10.25 -1.04 4.39
N HIS A 116 9.21 -0.29 4.73
CA HIS A 116 7.96 -0.29 3.98
C HIS A 116 8.09 0.35 2.60
N GLY A 117 8.96 1.35 2.44
CA GLY A 117 9.25 1.96 1.14
C GLY A 117 10.02 1.07 0.18
N LEU A 118 10.67 0.02 0.69
CA LEU A 118 11.20 -1.08 -0.10
C LEU A 118 10.16 -2.18 -0.31
N ASP A 119 9.44 -2.56 0.75
CA ASP A 119 8.45 -3.64 0.74
C ASP A 119 7.27 -3.34 -0.21
N ALA A 120 6.75 -2.11 -0.22
CA ALA A 120 5.66 -1.71 -1.09
C ALA A 120 5.97 -1.98 -2.59
N PRO A 121 7.02 -1.38 -3.19
CA PRO A 121 7.32 -1.63 -4.59
C PRO A 121 7.87 -3.04 -4.85
N LEU A 122 8.76 -3.56 -4.00
CA LEU A 122 9.51 -4.78 -4.32
C LEU A 122 8.76 -6.07 -3.98
N ILE A 123 7.87 -6.05 -2.98
CA ILE A 123 7.13 -7.22 -2.54
C ILE A 123 5.67 -7.08 -2.95
N PHE A 124 4.99 -6.03 -2.52
CA PHE A 124 3.55 -5.89 -2.75
C PHE A 124 3.22 -5.66 -4.24
N GLU A 125 3.84 -4.68 -4.90
CA GLU A 125 3.54 -4.41 -6.31
C GLU A 125 4.00 -5.52 -7.24
N VAL A 126 5.23 -6.04 -7.04
CA VAL A 126 5.75 -7.16 -7.83
C VAL A 126 4.84 -8.39 -7.68
N SER A 127 4.47 -8.79 -6.46
CA SER A 127 3.59 -9.94 -6.26
C SER A 127 2.20 -9.70 -6.85
N GLY A 128 1.64 -8.49 -6.67
CA GLY A 128 0.37 -8.11 -7.26
C GLY A 128 0.40 -8.21 -8.79
N ASN A 129 1.37 -7.57 -9.43
CA ASN A 129 1.54 -7.62 -10.89
C ASN A 129 1.72 -9.06 -11.40
N LEU A 130 2.50 -9.90 -10.72
CA LEU A 130 2.66 -11.31 -11.09
C LEU A 130 1.33 -12.07 -11.02
N VAL A 131 0.53 -11.87 -9.97
CA VAL A 131 -0.80 -12.51 -9.86
C VAL A 131 -1.71 -12.08 -11.01
N PHE A 132 -1.74 -10.79 -11.35
CA PHE A 132 -2.53 -10.30 -12.47
C PHE A 132 -2.04 -10.83 -13.83
N LEU A 133 -0.72 -10.91 -14.03
CA LEU A 133 -0.13 -11.51 -15.23
C LEU A 133 -0.50 -12.99 -15.36
N LEU A 134 -0.41 -13.76 -14.27
CA LEU A 134 -0.74 -15.19 -14.27
C LEU A 134 -2.23 -15.44 -14.55
N LEU A 135 -3.12 -14.61 -14.00
CA LEU A 135 -4.56 -14.85 -14.08
C LEU A 135 -5.21 -14.27 -15.34
N ILE A 136 -4.74 -13.13 -15.83
CA ILE A 136 -5.39 -12.40 -16.93
C ILE A 136 -4.41 -11.87 -18.00
N GLY A 137 -3.12 -12.19 -17.91
CA GLY A 137 -2.13 -11.81 -18.92
C GLY A 137 -1.84 -10.31 -19.02
N LYS A 138 -2.16 -9.53 -17.98
CA LYS A 138 -1.95 -8.08 -17.95
C LYS A 138 -1.29 -7.65 -16.64
N TYR A 139 -0.40 -6.65 -16.72
CA TYR A 139 0.06 -5.94 -15.53
C TYR A 139 -1.14 -5.26 -14.85
N TYR A 140 -1.15 -5.22 -13.53
CA TYR A 140 -2.08 -4.38 -12.80
C TYR A 140 -1.67 -2.92 -12.92
N ALA A 141 -0.42 -2.62 -12.53
CA ALA A 141 0.27 -1.35 -12.68
C ALA A 141 1.53 -1.56 -13.54
N TYR A 142 1.56 -0.96 -14.72
CA TYR A 142 2.69 -1.06 -15.64
C TYR A 142 3.66 0.11 -15.39
N TYR A 143 4.90 -0.18 -14.99
CA TYR A 143 5.91 0.84 -14.74
C TYR A 143 6.66 1.23 -16.00
N LEU A 144 6.61 2.50 -16.41
CA LEU A 144 7.15 2.93 -17.71
C LEU A 144 8.68 2.93 -17.80
N PRO A 145 9.44 3.29 -16.75
CA PRO A 145 10.91 3.27 -16.82
C PRO A 145 11.51 1.92 -17.26
N GLY A 146 10.76 0.83 -17.10
CA GLY A 146 11.06 -0.48 -17.70
C GLY A 146 12.17 -1.27 -17.03
N ASP A 147 12.74 -0.77 -15.94
CA ASP A 147 13.51 -1.60 -15.05
C ASP A 147 12.61 -2.63 -14.34
N LEU A 148 13.22 -3.70 -13.82
CA LEU A 148 12.53 -4.77 -13.10
C LEU A 148 11.34 -5.38 -13.89
N PHE A 149 11.48 -5.49 -15.21
CA PHE A 149 10.48 -6.08 -16.12
C PHE A 149 9.11 -5.39 -16.06
N HIS A 150 9.07 -4.07 -15.84
CA HIS A 150 7.83 -3.29 -15.70
C HIS A 150 6.93 -3.68 -14.51
N LEU A 151 7.40 -4.57 -13.62
CA LEU A 151 6.66 -5.02 -12.43
C LEU A 151 6.65 -3.96 -11.32
N THR A 152 7.70 -3.15 -11.25
CA THR A 152 7.85 -1.96 -10.40
C THR A 152 9.00 -1.12 -10.98
N SER A 153 9.51 -0.13 -10.26
CA SER A 153 10.73 0.60 -10.64
C SER A 153 11.56 1.02 -9.43
N VAL A 154 12.88 0.95 -9.53
CA VAL A 154 13.81 1.53 -8.55
C VAL A 154 13.58 3.03 -8.39
N ARG A 155 13.11 3.71 -9.45
CA ARG A 155 12.79 5.14 -9.41
C ARG A 155 11.62 5.46 -8.47
N VAL A 156 10.75 4.49 -8.18
CA VAL A 156 9.56 4.70 -7.35
C VAL A 156 9.86 4.56 -5.85
N ILE A 157 10.89 3.80 -5.48
CA ILE A 157 11.31 3.56 -4.10
C ILE A 157 11.47 4.85 -3.27
N PRO A 158 12.25 5.89 -3.70
CA PRO A 158 12.41 7.09 -2.89
C PRO A 158 11.09 7.86 -2.67
N LEU A 159 10.19 7.82 -3.64
CA LEU A 159 8.86 8.44 -3.52
C LEU A 159 8.01 7.67 -2.49
N TYR A 160 8.03 6.33 -2.52
CA TYR A 160 7.34 5.52 -1.52
C TYR A 160 7.88 5.73 -0.12
N ILE A 161 9.20 5.77 0.07
CA ILE A 161 9.81 6.05 1.38
C ILE A 161 9.28 7.38 1.93
N LEU A 162 9.22 8.42 1.10
CA LEU A 162 8.71 9.73 1.50
C LEU A 162 7.23 9.69 1.85
N CYS A 163 6.39 9.13 0.97
CA CYS A 163 4.95 9.05 1.19
C CYS A 163 4.59 8.19 2.40
N ILE A 164 5.28 7.07 2.60
CA ILE A 164 5.08 6.22 3.77
C ILE A 164 5.56 6.92 5.03
N PHE A 165 6.65 7.68 5.02
CA PHE A 165 7.06 8.45 6.19
C PHE A 165 5.95 9.41 6.66
N PHE A 166 5.31 10.12 5.73
CA PHE A 166 4.16 10.97 6.05
C PHE A 166 2.91 10.17 6.41
N GLY A 167 2.68 9.03 5.76
CA GLY A 167 1.59 8.11 6.07
C GLY A 167 1.68 7.58 7.51
N LEU A 168 2.87 7.18 7.95
CA LEU A 168 3.14 6.72 9.31
C LEU A 168 2.99 7.84 10.35
N LEU A 169 3.27 9.09 9.98
CA LEU A 169 2.99 10.25 10.84
C LEU A 169 1.49 10.39 11.10
N LEU A 170 0.70 10.36 10.02
CA LEU A 170 -0.76 10.44 10.10
C LEU A 170 -1.35 9.24 10.85
N LEU A 171 -0.92 8.03 10.51
CA LEU A 171 -1.43 6.80 11.12
C LEU A 171 -1.16 6.78 12.62
N HIS A 172 0.05 7.08 13.06
CA HIS A 172 0.40 7.18 14.48
C HIS A 172 -0.40 8.26 15.21
N TRP A 173 -0.73 9.36 14.53
CA TRP A 173 -1.60 10.39 15.10
C TRP A 173 -3.05 9.88 15.23
N LEU A 174 -3.57 9.15 14.24
CA LEU A 174 -4.90 8.54 14.27
C LEU A 174 -5.03 7.49 15.37
N GLU A 175 -4.00 6.67 15.58
CA GLU A 175 -3.98 5.63 16.62
C GLU A 175 -4.06 6.18 18.05
N LYS A 176 -3.59 7.42 18.25
CA LYS A 176 -3.67 8.12 19.54
C LYS A 176 -5.04 8.75 19.80
N GLN A 177 -5.89 8.86 18.78
CA GLN A 177 -7.23 9.40 18.96
C GLN A 177 -8.11 8.42 19.74
N LYS A 178 -9.14 8.95 20.39
CA LYS A 178 -10.14 8.10 21.06
C LYS A 178 -10.79 7.20 20.01
N ARG A 179 -10.78 5.88 20.29
CA ARG A 179 -11.34 4.88 19.37
C ARG A 179 -12.80 5.20 19.08
N HIS A 180 -13.09 5.44 17.80
CA HIS A 180 -14.44 5.69 17.31
C HIS A 180 -14.57 5.16 15.88
N TRP A 181 -15.61 4.38 15.62
CA TRP A 181 -15.83 3.71 14.33
C TRP A 181 -16.19 4.66 13.19
N ALA A 182 -16.65 5.88 13.50
CA ALA A 182 -16.82 6.90 12.47
C ALA A 182 -15.49 7.34 11.83
N ILE A 183 -14.35 7.27 12.55
CA ILE A 183 -13.05 7.68 12.00
C ILE A 183 -12.66 6.83 10.78
N PRO A 184 -12.54 5.49 10.88
CA PRO A 184 -12.20 4.68 9.71
C PRO A 184 -13.29 4.75 8.63
N GLY A 185 -14.57 4.87 9.02
CA GLY A 185 -15.68 5.05 8.07
C GLY A 185 -15.56 6.33 7.24
N LEU A 186 -15.23 7.46 7.88
CA LEU A 186 -15.03 8.75 7.21
C LEU A 186 -13.80 8.74 6.31
N ILE A 187 -12.69 8.13 6.76
CA ILE A 187 -11.46 8.00 5.94
C ILE A 187 -11.75 7.16 4.70
N PHE A 188 -12.39 6.00 4.86
CA PHE A 188 -12.77 5.14 3.74
C PHE A 188 -13.71 5.87 2.77
N SER A 189 -14.75 6.53 3.30
CA SER A 189 -15.71 7.28 2.49
C SER A 189 -15.05 8.44 1.73
N SER A 190 -14.09 9.12 2.35
CA SER A 190 -13.28 10.17 1.69
C SER A 190 -12.46 9.58 0.56
N GLY A 191 -11.79 8.44 0.78
CA GLY A 191 -11.03 7.73 -0.26
C GLY A 191 -11.92 7.30 -1.43
N ILE A 192 -13.13 6.80 -1.16
CA ILE A 192 -14.13 6.50 -2.21
C ILE A 192 -14.55 7.78 -2.93
N GLY A 193 -14.83 8.86 -2.19
CA GLY A 193 -15.14 10.17 -2.77
C GLY A 193 -14.05 10.63 -3.75
N PHE A 194 -12.78 10.63 -3.33
CA PHE A 194 -11.66 10.96 -4.21
C PHE A 194 -11.55 9.99 -5.40
N LEU A 195 -11.80 8.69 -5.20
CA LEU A 195 -11.74 7.70 -6.27
C LEU A 195 -12.79 7.93 -7.34
N TYR A 196 -13.93 8.58 -7.05
CA TYR A 196 -14.98 8.86 -8.04
C TYR A 196 -15.09 10.33 -8.47
N LEU A 197 -14.45 11.28 -7.77
CA LEU A 197 -14.56 12.71 -8.02
C LEU A 197 -13.29 13.40 -8.56
N ALA A 198 -12.16 12.71 -8.67
CA ALA A 198 -10.87 13.31 -9.05
C ALA A 198 -10.61 13.39 -10.57
#